data_AF-A0A1Q3HD76-F1
#
_entry.id   AF-A0A1Q3HD76-F1
#
_cell.length_a   1.000
_cell.length_b   1.000
_cell.length_c   1.000
_cell.angle_alpha   90.00
_cell.angle_beta   90.00
_cell.angle_gamma   90.00
#
_symmetry.space_group_name_H-M   'P 1'
#
loop_
_entity.id
_entity.type
_entity.pdbx_description
1 polymer ?
#
loop_
_entity_poly.entity_id
_entity_poly.type
_entity_poly.pdbx_seq_one_letter_code
_entity_poly.pdbx_strand_id
1 'polypeptide(L)' 'MQCVSGCGAGAPPCPEGTVCNQYMCHKTCSPEDASSCEPGFTCHRKTDKEPWRCVPTPRAAANSSP' A
#
# COMPACT_ATOMS: atom_id res chain seq x y z
N MET A 1 -12.70 -13.78 0.81
CA MET A 1 -13.09 -12.69 1.73
C MET A 1 -11.96 -11.69 1.75
N GLN A 2 -12.09 -10.53 1.09
CA GLN A 2 -11.05 -9.50 1.11
C GLN A 2 -11.54 -8.38 2.03
N CYS A 3 -11.05 -8.39 3.27
CA CYS A 3 -11.15 -7.23 4.14
C CYS A 3 -10.23 -6.16 3.55
N VAL A 4 -10.79 -5.31 2.69
CA VAL A 4 -10.16 -4.02 2.39
C VAL A 4 -10.25 -3.20 3.67
N SER A 5 -9.17 -3.17 4.45
CA SER A 5 -9.06 -2.29 5.61
C SER A 5 -9.09 -0.85 5.08
N GLY A 6 -10.28 -0.26 5.11
CA GLY A 6 -10.51 1.13 4.72
C GLY A 6 -10.04 2.07 5.82
N CYS A 7 -9.70 3.29 5.44
CA CYS A 7 -9.24 4.33 6.36
C CYS A 7 -9.78 5.71 5.94
N GLY A 8 -9.94 6.63 6.89
CA GLY A 8 -10.52 7.95 6.61
C GLY A 8 -11.36 8.50 7.77
N ALA A 9 -12.01 9.63 7.53
CA ALA A 9 -12.89 10.26 8.53
C ALA A 9 -14.06 9.33 8.87
N GLY A 10 -14.04 8.76 10.08
CA GLY A 10 -15.03 7.79 10.56
C GLY A 10 -14.65 6.31 10.43
N ALA A 11 -13.46 6.00 9.89
CA ALA A 11 -12.92 4.64 9.83
C ALA A 11 -11.82 4.44 10.89
N PRO A 12 -11.59 3.21 11.37
CA PRO A 12 -10.48 2.93 12.27
C PRO A 12 -9.13 3.26 11.60
N PRO A 13 -8.11 3.65 12.39
CA PRO A 13 -6.78 3.84 11.86
C PRO A 13 -6.25 2.54 11.27
N CYS A 14 -5.41 2.68 10.24
CA CYS A 14 -4.72 1.56 9.66
C CYS A 14 -3.84 0.84 10.71
N PRO A 15 -3.73 -0.50 10.66
CA PRO A 15 -2.88 -1.24 11.59
C PRO A 15 -1.42 -0.80 11.50
N GLU A 16 -0.65 -1.07 12.56
CA GLU A 16 0.76 -0.72 12.63
C GLU A 16 1.55 -1.28 11.44
N GLY A 17 2.41 -0.46 10.82
CA GLY A 17 3.10 -0.84 9.58
C GLY A 17 2.25 -0.72 8.31
N THR A 18 1.10 -0.05 8.36
CA THR A 18 0.32 0.34 7.18
C THR A 18 -0.06 1.82 7.23
N VAL A 19 -0.25 2.44 6.06
CA VAL A 19 -0.59 3.85 5.89
C VAL A 19 -1.86 4.01 5.09
N CYS A 20 -2.67 4.99 5.48
CA CYS A 20 -3.86 5.36 4.73
C CYS A 20 -3.52 6.09 3.44
N ASN A 21 -3.88 5.51 2.30
CA ASN A 21 -3.78 6.16 0.99
C ASN A 21 -5.07 5.95 0.21
N GLN A 22 -5.67 7.03 -0.31
CA GLN A 22 -6.92 6.97 -1.08
C GLN A 22 -8.02 6.12 -0.41
N TYR A 23 -8.19 6.30 0.91
CA TYR A 23 -9.16 5.58 1.73
C TYR A 23 -8.91 4.09 1.96
N MET A 24 -7.71 3.61 1.62
CA MET A 24 -7.32 2.22 1.82
C MET A 24 -6.00 2.13 2.57
N CYS A 25 -5.88 1.14 3.45
CA CYS A 25 -4.62 0.87 4.15
C CYS A 25 -3.67 0.14 3.21
N HIS A 26 -2.55 0.77 2.92
CA HIS A 26 -1.44 0.18 2.17
C HIS A 26 -0.31 -0.18 3.12
N LYS A 27 0.35 -1.31 2.88
CA LYS A 27 1.53 -1.69 3.65
C LYS A 27 2.64 -0.65 3.46
N THR A 28 3.12 -0.10 4.57
CA THR A 28 4.29 0.78 4.56
C THR A 28 5.51 -0.09 4.28
N CYS A 29 6.44 0.43 3.51
CA CYS A 29 7.69 -0.24 3.20
C CYS A 29 8.84 0.73 3.39
N SER A 30 10.06 0.21 3.50
CA SER A 30 11.26 1.04 3.50
C SER A 30 11.99 0.85 2.18
N PRO A 31 12.62 1.88 1.62
CA PRO A 31 13.47 1.71 0.44
C PRO A 31 14.66 0.77 0.72
N GLU A 32 15.10 0.72 1.97
CA GLU A 32 16.13 -0.21 2.46
C GLU A 32 15.59 -1.64 2.62
N ASP A 33 14.28 -1.81 2.77
CA ASP A 33 13.60 -3.09 2.94
C ASP A 33 12.47 -3.25 1.91
N ALA A 34 12.85 -3.28 0.63
CA ALA A 34 11.90 -3.47 -0.47
C ALA A 34 11.22 -4.85 -0.45
N SER A 35 11.82 -5.82 0.26
CA SER A 35 11.29 -7.17 0.47
C SER A 35 10.07 -7.22 1.39
N SER A 36 9.75 -6.14 2.10
CA SER A 36 8.54 -6.05 2.92
C SER A 36 7.23 -6.04 2.11
N CYS A 37 7.30 -5.90 0.78
CA CYS A 37 6.13 -5.93 -0.08
C CYS A 37 5.81 -7.34 -0.59
N GLU A 38 4.51 -7.65 -0.66
CA GLU A 38 4.02 -8.90 -1.24
C GLU A 38 4.49 -9.07 -2.69
N PRO A 39 4.70 -10.31 -3.17
CA PRO A 39 5.12 -10.57 -4.54
C PRO A 39 4.14 -9.94 -5.55
N GLY A 40 4.67 -9.10 -6.45
CA GLY A 40 3.89 -8.30 -7.40
C GLY A 40 3.70 -6.84 -6.96
N PHE A 41 4.05 -6.49 -5.72
CA PHE A 41 4.12 -5.12 -5.25
C PHE A 41 5.57 -4.65 -5.15
N THR A 42 5.79 -3.36 -5.36
CA THR A 42 7.10 -2.71 -5.21
C THR A 42 6.99 -1.56 -4.24
N CYS A 43 8.07 -1.32 -3.49
CA CYS A 43 8.13 -0.19 -2.59
C CYS A 43 8.29 1.10 -3.41
N HIS A 44 7.28 1.96 -3.36
CA HIS A 44 7.25 3.20 -4.11
C HIS A 44 6.63 4.32 -3.29
N ARG A 45 7.13 5.54 -3.51
CA ARG A 45 6.48 6.77 -3.07
C ARG A 45 6.32 7.69 -4.26
N LYS A 46 5.16 8.32 -4.36
CA LYS A 46 4.83 9.27 -5.43
C LYS A 46 5.55 10.61 -5.24
N THR A 47 5.72 11.04 -3.99
CA THR A 47 6.38 12.30 -3.62
C THR A 47 7.19 12.10 -2.34
N ASP A 48 8.20 12.94 -2.08
CA ASP A 48 8.95 12.89 -0.81
C ASP A 48 8.09 13.24 0.41
N LYS A 49 6.95 13.89 0.20
CA LYS A 49 5.95 14.15 1.25
C LYS A 49 5.08 12.94 1.56
N GLU A 50 5.03 11.97 0.66
CA GLU A 50 4.27 10.74 0.89
C GLU A 50 5.17 9.65 1.49
N PRO A 51 4.64 8.87 2.45
CA PRO A 51 5.35 7.72 2.97
C PRO A 51 5.48 6.65 1.89
N TRP A 52 6.59 5.92 1.97
CA TRP A 52 6.84 4.74 1.17
C TRP A 52 5.77 3.68 1.42
N ARG A 53 5.21 3.16 0.33
CA ARG A 53 4.16 2.15 0.38
C ARG A 53 4.35 1.11 -0.70
N CYS A 54 3.83 -0.08 -0.44
CA CYS A 54 3.76 -1.11 -1.46
C CYS A 54 2.68 -0.74 -2.49
N VAL A 55 3.11 -0.49 -3.73
CA VAL A 55 2.22 -0.27 -4.87
C VAL A 55 2.31 -1.45 -5.83
N PRO A 56 1.22 -1.84 -6.50
CA PRO A 56 1.28 -2.91 -7.48
C PRO A 56 2.21 -2.51 -8.62
N THR A 57 3.14 -3.39 -8.95
CA THR A 57 3.99 -3.22 -10.14
C THR A 57 3.11 -3.24 -11.39
N PRO A 58 3.44 -2.53 -12.48
CA PRO A 58 2.60 -2.50 -13.68
C PRO A 58 2.32 -3.90 -14.25
N ARG A 59 3.22 -4.87 -14.04
CA ARG A 59 3.03 -6.26 -14.44
C ARG A 59 2.01 -7.02 -13.56
N ALA A 60 1.90 -6.65 -12.29
CA ALA A 60 0.87 -7.15 -11.38
C ALA A 60 -0.46 -6.40 -11.54
N ALA A 61 -0.43 -5.08 -11.73
CA ALA A 61 -1.62 -4.26 -11.97
C ALA A 61 -2.37 -4.68 -13.25
N ALA A 62 -1.65 -5.10 -14.30
CA ALA A 62 -2.24 -5.66 -15.51
C ALA A 62 -3.02 -6.98 -15.29
N ASN A 63 -2.78 -7.69 -14.19
CA ASN A 63 -3.55 -8.89 -13.79
C ASN A 63 -4.65 -8.59 -12.75
N SER A 64 -4.73 -7.35 -12.25
CA SER A 64 -5.69 -6.94 -11.22
C SER A 64 -6.80 -6.02 -11.74
N SER A 65 -6.84 -5.74 -13.04
CA SER A 65 -8.00 -5.09 -13.67
C SER A 65 -9.00 -6.15 -14.14
N PRO A 66 -10.26 -6.13 -13.67
CA PRO A 66 -11.34 -6.99 -14.16
C PRO A 66 -11.80 -6.61 -15.57
#